data_AF-A0A4Z2JG58-F1
#
_entry.id   AF-A0A4Z2JG58-F1
#
_cell.length_a   1.000
_cell.length_b   1.000
_cell.length_c   1.000
_cell.angle_alpha   90.00
_cell.angle_beta   90.00
_cell.angle_gamma   90.00
#
_symmetry.space_group_name_H-M   'P 1'
#
loop_
_entity.id
_entity.type
_entity.pdbx_description
1 polymer ?
#
loop_
_entity_poly.entity_id
_entity_poly.type
_entity_poly.pdbx_seq_one_letter_code
_entity_poly.pdbx_strand_id
1 'polypeptide(L)'
;MHQFDSQVNDFMDSLIEESGVLEPAPVPAVFSPPLTEKERSKLGNFRPPHGQGKQFVSRRSLLDELFEVNHIRTIYHMFIALLILFILSTLVVDVIEEGRLVLHFDLLVYAFGQFPLVVCTWICMFLSVLLVPYSLFYLWAQTQAGSYSHPKWCSLMFGCVFLLYQAVGVGFLPTYVVVTNSFPPASCFIVILEQVRLLMKSYSFVRENVPRVLTWAKEKNSMPLPFYFIFVNVQFLFGVS
;
A
#
# COMPACT_ATOMS: atom_id res chain seq x y z
N MET A 1 9.20 2.96 -50.98
CA MET A 1 8.88 3.12 -49.54
C MET A 1 7.73 2.21 -49.12
N HIS A 2 6.61 2.14 -49.86
CA HIS A 2 5.45 1.30 -49.53
C HIS A 2 5.69 -0.21 -49.31
N GLN A 3 6.72 -0.78 -49.94
CA GLN A 3 7.04 -2.21 -49.83
C GLN A 3 7.80 -2.56 -48.54
N PHE A 4 8.44 -1.57 -47.92
CA PHE A 4 9.13 -1.76 -46.63
C PHE A 4 8.12 -1.77 -45.49
N ASP A 5 7.11 -0.89 -45.55
CA ASP A 5 6.04 -0.81 -44.56
C ASP A 5 5.18 -2.09 -44.53
N SER A 6 4.91 -2.72 -45.68
CA SER A 6 4.20 -4.00 -45.71
C SER A 6 5.01 -5.11 -45.06
N GLN A 7 6.33 -5.12 -45.26
CA GLN A 7 7.21 -6.15 -44.72
C GLN A 7 7.37 -6.04 -43.19
N VAL A 8 7.32 -4.81 -42.65
CA VAL A 8 7.33 -4.55 -41.21
C VAL A 8 6.00 -4.94 -40.57
N ASN A 9 4.88 -4.69 -41.25
CA ASN A 9 3.57 -5.09 -40.74
C ASN A 9 3.42 -6.62 -40.71
N ASP A 10 3.85 -7.32 -41.75
CA ASP A 10 3.83 -8.79 -41.77
C ASP A 10 4.73 -9.39 -40.66
N PHE A 11 5.87 -8.75 -40.38
CA PHE A 11 6.74 -9.17 -39.28
C PHE A 11 6.10 -8.91 -37.91
N MET A 12 5.39 -7.79 -37.76
CA MET A 12 4.70 -7.46 -36.52
C MET A 12 3.52 -8.40 -36.25
N ASP A 13 2.76 -8.78 -37.29
CA ASP A 13 1.69 -9.76 -37.18
C ASP A 13 2.23 -11.15 -36.83
N SER A 14 3.39 -11.53 -37.37
CA SER A 14 4.05 -12.80 -36.99
C SER A 14 4.49 -12.83 -35.51
N LEU A 15 4.93 -11.69 -34.96
CA LEU A 15 5.28 -11.58 -33.54
C LEU A 15 4.04 -11.57 -32.63
N ILE A 16 2.93 -11.01 -33.10
CA ILE A 16 1.65 -11.03 -32.38
C ILE A 16 1.10 -12.46 -32.35
N GLU A 17 1.17 -13.19 -33.46
CA GLU A 17 0.76 -14.59 -33.53
C GLU A 17 1.67 -15.49 -32.67
N GLU A 18 2.98 -15.28 -32.69
CA GLU A 18 3.92 -16.02 -31.83
C GLU A 18 3.72 -15.72 -30.33
N SER A 19 3.33 -14.48 -29.99
CA SER A 19 2.97 -14.10 -28.61
C SER A 19 1.62 -14.67 -28.15
N GLY A 20 0.70 -14.96 -29.09
CA GLY A 20 -0.60 -15.58 -28.80
C GLY A 20 -0.51 -17.09 -28.51
N VAL A 21 0.57 -17.75 -28.92
CA VAL A 21 0.79 -19.20 -28.72
C VAL A 21 1.50 -19.51 -27.39
N LEU A 22 2.15 -18.51 -26.76
CA LEU A 22 2.74 -18.64 -25.42
C LEU A 22 1.73 -18.33 -24.29
N GLU A 23 0.55 -18.94 -24.34
CA GLU A 23 -0.28 -19.17 -23.14
C GLU A 23 0.29 -20.40 -22.41
N PRO A 24 0.73 -20.29 -21.14
CA PRO A 24 1.16 -21.47 -20.40
C PRO A 24 -0.07 -22.33 -20.06
N ALA A 25 -0.03 -23.58 -20.54
CA ALA A 25 -1.01 -24.61 -20.23
C ALA A 25 -1.37 -24.69 -18.73
N PRO A 26 -2.63 -25.00 -18.39
CA PRO A 26 -3.10 -25.01 -17.01
C PRO A 26 -2.55 -26.22 -16.26
N VAL A 27 -1.73 -25.97 -15.22
CA VAL A 27 -1.41 -26.99 -14.21
C VAL A 27 -2.63 -27.24 -13.31
N PRO A 28 -2.98 -28.50 -12.99
CA PRO A 28 -4.20 -28.83 -12.27
C PRO A 28 -4.12 -28.36 -10.82
N ALA A 29 -5.07 -27.50 -10.44
CA ALA A 29 -5.31 -27.06 -9.07
C ALA A 29 -5.84 -28.23 -8.23
N VAL A 30 -4.94 -29.05 -7.70
CA VAL A 30 -5.24 -29.96 -6.60
C VAL A 30 -5.18 -29.14 -5.31
N PHE A 31 -6.27 -29.17 -4.54
CA PHE A 31 -6.51 -28.49 -3.24
C PHE A 31 -7.11 -27.08 -3.28
N SER A 32 -8.43 -27.01 -3.44
CA SER A 32 -9.27 -26.02 -2.77
C SER A 32 -10.61 -26.68 -2.40
N PRO A 33 -11.15 -26.47 -1.18
CA PRO A 33 -12.41 -27.07 -0.74
C PRO A 33 -13.60 -26.47 -1.51
N PRO A 34 -14.69 -27.23 -1.72
CA PRO A 34 -15.79 -26.80 -2.59
C PRO A 34 -16.64 -25.75 -1.88
N LEU A 35 -16.57 -24.50 -2.32
CA LEU A 35 -17.54 -23.47 -1.96
C LEU A 35 -18.58 -23.32 -3.08
N THR A 36 -19.84 -23.31 -2.66
CA THR A 36 -21.07 -23.44 -3.43
C THR A 36 -21.23 -22.37 -4.53
N GLU A 37 -21.62 -22.79 -5.74
CA GLU A 37 -21.82 -21.97 -6.96
C GLU A 37 -22.69 -20.71 -6.78
N LYS A 38 -23.47 -20.63 -5.70
CA LYS A 38 -24.39 -19.52 -5.40
C LYS A 38 -23.68 -18.22 -5.00
N GLU A 39 -22.43 -18.28 -4.54
CA GLU A 39 -21.65 -17.06 -4.21
C GLU A 39 -20.95 -16.46 -5.43
N ARG A 40 -20.66 -17.28 -6.45
CA ARG A 40 -19.95 -16.87 -7.67
C ARG A 40 -20.78 -15.93 -8.55
N SER A 41 -22.11 -16.09 -8.57
CA SER A 41 -22.99 -15.26 -9.41
C SER A 41 -23.22 -13.85 -8.86
N LYS A 42 -23.03 -13.62 -7.55
CA LYS A 42 -23.09 -12.27 -6.96
C LYS A 42 -21.78 -11.48 -7.08
N LEU A 43 -20.64 -12.18 -7.23
CA LEU A 43 -19.34 -11.55 -7.42
C LEU A 43 -19.02 -11.22 -8.89
N GLY A 44 -19.71 -11.88 -9.84
CA GLY A 44 -19.52 -11.68 -11.29
C GLY A 44 -19.99 -10.32 -11.84
N ASN A 45 -20.86 -9.61 -11.13
CA ASN A 45 -21.36 -8.30 -11.56
C ASN A 45 -20.47 -7.11 -11.17
N PHE A 46 -19.30 -7.37 -10.56
CA PHE A 46 -18.35 -6.34 -10.15
C PHE A 46 -17.10 -6.27 -11.04
N ARG A 47 -17.24 -6.55 -12.33
CA ARG A 47 -16.16 -6.30 -13.30
C ARG A 47 -16.22 -4.84 -13.76
N PRO A 48 -15.32 -3.94 -13.33
CA PRO A 48 -15.21 -2.64 -13.97
C PRO A 48 -14.82 -2.85 -15.44
N PRO A 49 -15.45 -2.13 -16.38
CA PRO A 49 -15.07 -2.19 -17.78
C PRO A 49 -13.85 -1.29 -17.96
N HIS A 50 -12.64 -1.85 -17.85
CA HIS A 50 -11.42 -1.46 -18.57
C HIS A 50 -10.25 -2.36 -18.11
N GLY A 51 -9.63 -3.05 -19.06
CA GLY A 51 -8.51 -3.99 -18.86
C GLY A 51 -7.17 -3.32 -18.52
N GLN A 52 -7.14 -2.38 -17.56
CA GLN A 52 -5.91 -1.70 -17.11
C GLN A 52 -5.80 -1.64 -15.57
N GLY A 53 -6.41 -2.57 -14.86
CA GLY A 53 -6.25 -2.72 -13.41
C GLY A 53 -5.13 -3.69 -13.07
N LYS A 54 -4.32 -3.39 -12.05
CA LYS A 54 -3.35 -4.35 -11.49
C LYS A 54 -4.11 -5.59 -11.01
N GLN A 55 -3.80 -6.75 -11.61
CA GLN A 55 -4.33 -8.03 -11.17
C GLN A 55 -3.39 -8.60 -10.11
N PHE A 56 -3.89 -8.77 -8.88
CA PHE A 56 -3.13 -9.41 -7.82
C PHE A 56 -3.26 -10.92 -7.98
N VAL A 57 -2.12 -11.58 -8.19
CA VAL A 57 -2.00 -13.03 -8.20
C VAL A 57 -1.18 -13.41 -6.99
N SER A 58 -1.62 -14.44 -6.26
CA SER A 58 -0.83 -15.00 -5.14
C SER A 58 0.46 -15.57 -5.69
N ARG A 59 1.57 -14.86 -5.47
CA ARG A 59 2.91 -15.25 -5.88
C ARG A 59 3.83 -15.20 -4.67
N ARG A 60 4.72 -16.18 -4.52
CA ARG A 60 5.82 -16.11 -3.56
C ARG A 60 6.72 -14.91 -3.88
N SER A 61 7.33 -14.33 -2.85
CA SER A 61 8.26 -13.21 -3.04
C SER A 61 9.38 -13.65 -3.99
N LEU A 62 9.74 -12.79 -4.95
CA LEU A 62 10.87 -13.04 -5.84
C LEU A 62 12.16 -13.28 -5.07
N LEU A 63 12.33 -12.63 -3.91
CA LEU A 63 13.48 -12.87 -3.05
C LEU A 63 13.45 -14.27 -2.43
N ASP A 64 12.28 -14.80 -2.07
CA ASP A 64 12.20 -16.18 -1.55
C ASP A 64 12.55 -17.19 -2.65
N GLU A 65 12.04 -16.99 -3.86
CA GLU A 65 12.34 -17.81 -5.04
C GLU A 65 13.82 -17.70 -5.45
N LEU A 66 14.42 -16.51 -5.27
CA LEU A 66 15.81 -16.23 -5.59
C LEU A 66 16.79 -16.68 -4.48
N PHE A 67 16.39 -16.67 -3.21
CA PHE A 67 17.14 -17.24 -2.09
C PHE A 67 17.18 -18.77 -2.11
N GLU A 68 16.30 -19.40 -2.87
CA GLU A 68 16.34 -20.83 -3.14
C GLU A 68 17.56 -21.22 -4.00
N VAL A 69 18.08 -20.28 -4.80
CA VAL A 69 19.31 -20.48 -5.57
C VAL A 69 20.52 -20.50 -4.64
N ASN A 70 21.29 -21.60 -4.68
CA ASN A 70 22.41 -21.88 -3.77
C ASN A 70 23.43 -20.73 -3.67
N HIS A 71 23.70 -20.01 -4.77
CA HIS A 71 24.67 -18.90 -4.77
C HIS A 71 24.26 -17.72 -3.89
N ILE A 72 22.96 -17.40 -3.83
CA ILE A 72 22.46 -16.24 -3.08
C ILE A 72 22.28 -16.60 -1.61
N ARG A 73 21.94 -17.87 -1.32
CA ARG A 73 22.00 -18.41 0.04
C ARG A 73 23.40 -18.29 0.64
N THR A 74 24.46 -18.60 -0.10
CA THR A 74 25.84 -18.43 0.39
C THR A 74 26.16 -16.97 0.70
N ILE A 75 25.74 -16.04 -0.16
CA ILE A 75 25.91 -14.59 0.07
C ILE A 75 25.16 -14.14 1.34
N TYR A 76 23.94 -14.62 1.57
CA TYR A 76 23.18 -14.34 2.81
C TYR A 76 23.93 -14.79 4.06
N HIS A 77 24.46 -16.01 4.08
CA HIS A 77 25.24 -16.52 5.21
C HIS A 77 26.57 -15.77 5.38
N MET A 78 27.21 -15.33 4.29
CA MET A 78 28.40 -14.47 4.34
C MET A 78 28.08 -13.13 5.01
N PHE A 79 26.95 -12.49 4.66
CA PHE A 79 26.51 -11.26 5.33
C PHE A 79 26.21 -11.47 6.81
N ILE A 80 25.57 -12.58 7.18
CA ILE A 80 25.36 -12.92 8.60
C ILE A 80 26.68 -13.13 9.32
N ALA A 81 27.61 -13.88 8.73
CA ALA A 81 28.92 -14.12 9.34
C ALA A 81 29.70 -12.81 9.52
N LEU A 82 29.66 -11.91 8.52
CA LEU A 82 30.25 -10.58 8.61
C LEU A 82 29.57 -9.73 9.69
N LEU A 83 28.24 -9.79 9.81
CA LEU A 83 27.50 -9.08 10.86
C LEU A 83 27.88 -9.60 12.25
N ILE A 84 27.96 -10.92 12.44
CA ILE A 84 28.37 -11.54 13.70
C ILE A 84 29.82 -11.14 14.02
N LEU A 85 30.72 -11.19 13.04
CA LEU A 85 32.11 -10.78 13.22
C LEU A 85 32.21 -9.31 13.63
N PHE A 86 31.42 -8.43 13.00
CA PHE A 86 31.37 -7.01 13.35
C PHE A 86 30.87 -6.81 14.78
N ILE A 87 29.77 -7.45 15.17
CA ILE A 87 29.23 -7.39 16.54
C ILE A 87 30.27 -7.90 17.55
N LEU A 88 30.89 -9.06 17.30
CA LEU A 88 31.92 -9.62 18.16
C LEU A 88 33.15 -8.70 18.26
N SER A 89 33.58 -8.11 17.14
CA SER A 89 34.69 -7.16 17.13
C SER A 89 34.39 -5.94 17.99
N THR A 90 33.20 -5.34 17.84
CA THR A 90 32.78 -4.22 18.68
C THR A 90 32.73 -4.63 20.16
N LEU A 91 32.16 -5.80 20.48
CA LEU A 91 32.12 -6.30 21.86
C LEU A 91 33.51 -6.52 22.47
N VAL A 92 34.45 -7.06 21.70
CA VAL A 92 35.82 -7.28 22.18
C VAL A 92 36.51 -5.95 22.45
N VAL A 93 36.34 -4.96 21.58
CA VAL A 93 36.88 -3.60 21.79
C VAL A 93 36.26 -2.98 23.04
N ASP A 94 34.93 -3.00 23.18
CA ASP A 94 34.22 -2.46 24.35
C ASP A 94 34.69 -3.14 25.66
N VAL A 95 34.90 -4.46 25.66
CA VAL A 95 35.38 -5.21 26.83
C VAL A 95 36.82 -4.83 27.20
N ILE A 96 37.70 -4.61 26.21
CA ILE A 96 39.10 -4.25 26.45
C ILE A 96 39.20 -2.80 26.96
N GLU A 97 38.41 -1.88 26.42
CA GLU A 97 38.46 -0.46 26.78
C GLU A 97 37.77 -0.15 28.11
N GLU A 98 36.57 -0.71 28.37
CA GLU A 98 35.78 -0.37 29.57
C GLU A 98 35.87 -1.41 30.69
N GLY A 99 36.35 -2.64 30.42
CA GLY A 99 36.52 -3.70 31.43
C GLY A 99 35.20 -4.32 31.95
N ARG A 100 34.04 -3.88 31.48
CA ARG A 100 32.72 -4.50 31.68
C ARG A 100 32.00 -4.62 30.35
N LEU A 101 31.21 -5.69 30.21
CA LEU A 101 30.36 -5.96 29.03
C LEU A 101 29.10 -5.08 29.11
N VAL A 102 29.28 -3.75 29.14
CA VAL A 102 28.19 -2.79 28.99
C VAL A 102 28.10 -2.49 27.50
N LEU A 103 27.19 -3.19 26.80
CA LEU A 103 26.79 -2.73 25.48
C LEU A 103 26.21 -1.33 25.65
N HIS A 104 26.92 -0.32 25.14
CA HIS A 104 26.42 1.04 24.99
C HIS A 104 25.31 1.06 23.92
N PHE A 105 24.18 0.41 24.21
CA PHE A 105 22.93 0.62 23.49
C PHE A 105 22.41 2.04 23.71
N ASP A 106 23.10 2.88 24.49
CA ASP A 106 22.78 4.28 24.69
C ASP A 106 22.71 5.04 23.36
N LEU A 107 23.52 4.71 22.36
CA LEU A 107 23.38 5.30 21.01
C LEU A 107 22.05 4.91 20.36
N LEU A 108 21.62 3.66 20.53
CA LEU A 108 20.36 3.14 20.01
C LEU A 108 19.18 3.74 20.80
N VAL A 109 19.22 3.75 22.11
CA VAL A 109 18.20 4.36 22.99
C VAL A 109 18.12 5.87 22.75
N TYR A 110 19.24 6.54 22.51
CA TYR A 110 19.29 7.95 22.11
C TYR A 110 18.68 8.15 20.72
N ALA A 111 19.06 7.33 19.73
CA ALA A 111 18.54 7.41 18.37
C ALA A 111 17.03 7.08 18.27
N PHE A 112 16.53 6.16 19.10
CA PHE A 112 15.12 5.78 19.21
C PHE A 112 14.41 6.48 20.38
N GLY A 113 15.01 7.53 20.95
CA GLY A 113 14.44 8.25 22.08
C GLY A 113 13.02 8.74 21.79
N GLN A 114 12.24 8.89 22.86
CA GLN A 114 10.82 9.28 22.81
C GLN A 114 9.91 8.32 22.03
N PHE A 115 10.25 7.03 21.98
CA PHE A 115 9.43 5.98 21.35
C PHE A 115 7.94 6.02 21.72
N PRO A 116 7.52 6.23 22.99
CA PRO A 116 6.10 6.32 23.32
C PRO A 116 5.37 7.48 22.63
N LEU A 117 6.05 8.63 22.48
CA LEU A 117 5.49 9.81 21.81
C LEU A 117 5.36 9.57 20.30
N VAL A 118 6.32 8.85 19.72
CA VAL A 118 6.32 8.43 18.31
C VAL A 118 5.16 7.48 18.03
N VAL A 119 4.97 6.46 18.87
CA VAL A 119 3.85 5.52 18.77
C VAL A 119 2.52 6.24 18.95
N CYS A 120 2.41 7.14 19.94
CA CYS A 120 1.20 7.93 20.14
C CYS A 120 0.87 8.78 18.90
N THR A 121 1.86 9.50 18.37
CA THR A 121 1.72 10.30 17.14
C THR A 121 1.33 9.44 15.95
N TRP A 122 1.92 8.24 15.81
CA TRP A 122 1.58 7.29 14.76
C TRP A 122 0.16 6.77 14.91
N ILE A 123 -0.29 6.37 16.11
CA ILE A 123 -1.67 5.93 16.37
C ILE A 123 -2.65 7.06 16.05
N CYS A 124 -2.37 8.30 16.48
CA CYS A 124 -3.20 9.46 16.17
C CYS A 124 -3.28 9.72 14.67
N MET A 125 -2.14 9.67 13.96
CA MET A 125 -2.09 9.82 12.50
C MET A 125 -2.87 8.70 11.80
N PHE A 126 -2.66 7.45 12.21
CA PHE A 126 -3.36 6.28 11.67
C PHE A 126 -4.88 6.38 11.87
N LEU A 127 -5.32 6.71 13.09
CA LEU A 127 -6.73 6.87 13.41
C LEU A 127 -7.35 8.02 12.61
N SER A 128 -6.63 9.13 12.44
CA SER A 128 -7.11 10.26 11.64
C SER A 128 -7.31 9.88 10.17
N VAL A 129 -6.35 9.15 9.57
CA VAL A 129 -6.41 8.67 8.18
C VAL A 129 -7.49 7.59 7.99
N LEU A 130 -7.88 6.88 9.05
CA LEU A 130 -8.97 5.91 9.00
C LEU A 130 -10.34 6.61 9.06
N LEU A 131 -10.55 7.50 10.03
CA LEU A 131 -11.85 8.11 10.27
C LEU A 131 -12.18 9.21 9.25
N VAL A 132 -11.24 10.11 8.98
CA VAL A 132 -11.55 11.33 8.22
C VAL A 132 -11.91 11.04 6.75
N PRO A 133 -11.11 10.28 5.98
CA PRO A 133 -11.47 9.93 4.61
C PRO A 133 -12.79 9.17 4.54
N TYR A 134 -13.05 8.28 5.51
CA TYR A 134 -14.30 7.53 5.58
C TYR A 134 -15.50 8.45 5.84
N SER A 135 -15.44 9.32 6.85
CA SER A 135 -16.52 10.27 7.16
C SER A 135 -16.78 11.23 6.00
N LEU A 136 -15.73 11.73 5.35
CA LEU A 136 -15.84 12.64 4.21
C LEU A 136 -16.47 11.94 3.00
N PHE A 137 -16.07 10.69 2.73
CA PHE A 137 -16.62 9.88 1.65
C PHE A 137 -18.08 9.51 1.88
N TYR A 138 -18.44 9.15 3.12
CA TYR A 138 -19.81 8.87 3.52
C TYR A 138 -20.73 10.08 3.33
N LEU A 139 -20.30 11.26 3.80
CA LEU A 139 -21.07 12.49 3.66
C LEU A 139 -21.21 12.92 2.19
N TRP A 140 -20.14 12.78 1.40
CA TRP A 140 -20.18 13.05 -0.03
C TRP A 140 -21.18 12.13 -0.74
N ALA A 141 -21.17 10.83 -0.44
CA ALA A 141 -22.07 9.88 -1.07
C ALA A 141 -23.55 10.10 -0.71
N GLN A 142 -23.85 10.48 0.53
CA GLN A 142 -25.19 10.91 0.91
C GLN A 142 -25.64 12.16 0.14
N THR A 143 -24.72 13.11 -0.06
CA THR A 143 -25.03 14.36 -0.77
C THR A 143 -25.30 14.10 -2.26
N GLN A 144 -24.68 13.07 -2.84
CA GLN A 144 -24.97 12.62 -4.21
C GLN A 144 -26.31 11.89 -4.34
N ALA A 145 -26.81 11.26 -3.28
CA ALA A 145 -28.14 10.67 -3.23
C ALA A 145 -29.25 11.72 -3.00
N GLY A 146 -28.91 12.87 -2.40
CA GLY A 146 -29.81 14.01 -2.25
C GLY A 146 -30.02 14.76 -3.57
N SER A 147 -31.25 15.17 -3.85
CA SER A 147 -31.62 15.89 -5.08
C SER A 147 -31.15 17.35 -5.08
N TYR A 148 -29.82 17.59 -5.09
CA TYR A 148 -29.25 18.93 -5.18
C TYR A 148 -29.00 19.36 -6.64
N SER A 149 -29.27 20.64 -6.94
CA SER A 149 -29.24 21.24 -8.30
C SER A 149 -27.87 21.16 -9.01
N HIS A 150 -26.76 21.08 -8.26
CA HIS A 150 -25.40 21.12 -8.83
C HIS A 150 -24.42 20.11 -8.17
N PRO A 151 -24.50 18.81 -8.51
CA PRO A 151 -23.69 17.75 -7.90
C PRO A 151 -22.18 17.89 -8.17
N LYS A 152 -21.79 18.50 -9.30
CA LYS A 152 -20.38 18.68 -9.68
C LYS A 152 -19.63 19.65 -8.75
N TRP A 153 -20.25 20.77 -8.40
CA TRP A 153 -19.66 21.78 -7.51
C TRP A 153 -19.53 21.27 -6.09
N CYS A 154 -20.52 20.52 -5.62
CA CYS A 154 -20.48 19.86 -4.33
C CYS A 154 -19.32 18.83 -4.28
N SER A 155 -19.18 18.00 -5.31
CA SER A 155 -18.07 17.05 -5.41
C SER A 155 -16.70 17.73 -5.44
N LEU A 156 -16.57 18.87 -6.12
CA LEU A 156 -15.33 19.66 -6.14
C LEU A 156 -15.00 20.23 -4.76
N MET A 157 -16.00 20.72 -4.02
CA MET A 157 -15.82 21.23 -2.67
C MET A 157 -15.35 20.12 -1.71
N PHE A 158 -15.98 18.95 -1.73
CA PHE A 158 -15.55 17.80 -0.93
C PHE A 158 -14.14 17.32 -1.29
N GLY A 159 -13.79 17.32 -2.59
CA GLY A 159 -12.43 17.03 -3.04
C GLY A 159 -11.41 18.06 -2.54
N CYS A 160 -11.74 19.34 -2.55
CA CYS A 160 -10.87 20.41 -2.04
C CYS A 160 -10.65 20.28 -0.53
N VAL A 161 -11.72 20.02 0.25
CA VAL A 161 -11.63 19.76 1.70
C VAL A 161 -10.76 18.53 1.98
N PHE A 162 -10.91 17.47 1.18
CA PHE A 162 -10.08 16.28 1.30
C PHE A 162 -8.60 16.57 1.04
N LEU A 163 -8.29 17.30 -0.03
CA LEU A 163 -6.92 17.70 -0.36
C LEU A 163 -6.30 18.59 0.72
N LEU A 164 -7.08 19.54 1.26
CA LEU A 164 -6.64 20.39 2.35
C LEU A 164 -6.35 19.56 3.61
N TYR A 165 -7.22 18.62 3.96
CA TYR A 165 -6.99 17.69 5.07
C TYR A 165 -5.74 16.83 4.84
N GLN A 166 -5.52 16.34 3.62
CA GLN A 166 -4.36 15.50 3.33
C GLN A 166 -3.04 16.29 3.37
N ALA A 167 -3.03 17.53 2.85
CA ALA A 167 -1.86 18.40 2.90
C ALA A 167 -1.56 18.92 4.31
N VAL A 168 -2.59 19.41 5.02
CA VAL A 168 -2.42 20.07 6.32
C VAL A 168 -2.48 19.06 7.48
N GLY A 169 -3.49 18.22 7.51
CA GLY A 169 -3.72 17.25 8.59
C GLY A 169 -2.71 16.10 8.59
N VAL A 170 -2.43 15.52 7.41
CA VAL A 170 -1.49 14.39 7.31
C VAL A 170 -0.07 14.85 6.96
N GLY A 171 0.08 15.88 6.14
CA GLY A 171 1.40 16.40 5.73
C GLY A 171 2.05 17.33 6.76
N PHE A 172 1.35 18.41 7.16
CA PHE A 172 1.93 19.43 8.03
C PHE A 172 1.93 19.04 9.52
N LEU A 173 0.85 18.40 10.01
CA LEU A 173 0.68 18.13 11.44
C LEU A 173 1.77 17.20 12.03
N PRO A 174 2.11 16.03 11.43
CA PRO A 174 3.16 15.16 11.97
C PRO A 174 4.53 15.85 11.91
N THR A 175 4.82 16.56 10.82
CA THR A 175 6.06 17.34 10.65
C THR A 175 6.19 18.43 11.71
N TYR A 176 5.09 19.12 12.03
CA TYR A 176 5.06 20.12 13.09
C TYR A 176 5.32 19.49 14.47
N VAL A 177 4.70 18.35 14.77
CA VAL A 177 4.93 17.60 16.02
C VAL A 177 6.38 17.14 16.13
N VAL A 178 6.98 16.66 15.04
CA VAL A 178 8.38 16.23 14.96
C VAL A 178 9.35 17.38 15.28
N VAL A 179 9.13 18.55 14.66
CA VAL A 179 9.99 19.73 14.83
C VAL A 179 9.84 20.33 16.23
N THR A 180 8.61 20.42 16.75
CA THR A 180 8.35 21.00 18.08
C THR A 180 8.82 20.11 19.23
N ASN A 181 8.72 18.78 19.11
CA ASN A 181 9.17 17.85 20.14
C ASN A 181 10.65 17.45 20.00
N SER A 182 11.34 17.97 18.98
CA SER A 182 12.76 17.68 18.69
C SER A 182 13.04 16.18 18.66
N PHE A 183 12.31 15.43 17.83
CA PHE A 183 12.48 13.97 17.77
C PHE A 183 13.91 13.57 17.38
N PRO A 184 14.44 12.50 17.99
CA PRO A 184 15.67 11.86 17.54
C PRO A 184 15.64 11.49 16.06
N PRO A 185 16.80 11.49 15.38
CA PRO A 185 16.87 11.36 13.93
C PRO A 185 16.27 10.05 13.40
N ALA A 186 16.43 8.93 14.11
CA ALA A 186 15.90 7.64 13.65
C ALA A 186 14.37 7.54 13.83
N SER A 187 13.82 8.09 14.93
CA SER A 187 12.37 8.07 15.14
C SER A 187 11.63 9.04 14.21
N CYS A 188 12.21 10.21 13.94
CA CYS A 188 11.74 11.14 12.91
C CYS A 188 11.60 10.45 11.54
N PHE A 189 12.63 9.70 11.13
CA PHE A 189 12.63 8.96 9.87
C PHE A 189 11.47 7.95 9.78
N ILE A 190 11.23 7.20 10.86
CA ILE A 190 10.11 6.23 10.93
C ILE A 190 8.76 6.93 10.76
N VAL A 191 8.54 8.06 11.43
CA VAL A 191 7.28 8.81 11.32
C VAL A 191 7.05 9.31 9.90
N ILE A 192 8.09 9.85 9.25
CA ILE A 192 8.01 10.35 7.86
C ILE A 192 7.71 9.21 6.88
N LEU A 193 8.37 8.05 7.03
CA LEU A 193 8.09 6.89 6.17
C LEU A 193 6.64 6.41 6.32
N GLU A 194 6.16 6.31 7.56
CA GLU A 194 4.77 5.93 7.83
C GLU A 194 3.78 6.99 7.32
N GLN A 195 4.12 8.28 7.43
CA GLN A 195 3.33 9.38 6.87
C GLN A 195 3.16 9.23 5.36
N VAL A 196 4.26 9.00 4.62
CA VAL A 196 4.23 8.82 3.15
C VAL A 196 3.41 7.58 2.78
N ARG A 197 3.58 6.48 3.53
CA ARG A 197 2.81 5.23 3.34
C ARG A 197 1.30 5.46 3.50
N LEU A 198 0.88 6.16 4.56
CA LEU A 198 -0.53 6.45 4.81
C LEU A 198 -1.11 7.43 3.80
N LEU A 199 -0.34 8.43 3.36
CA LEU A 199 -0.74 9.38 2.32
C LEU A 199 -1.00 8.64 0.99
N MET A 200 -0.10 7.76 0.59
CA MET A 200 -0.27 6.98 -0.63
C MET A 200 -1.50 6.05 -0.55
N LYS A 201 -1.70 5.37 0.58
CA LYS A 201 -2.86 4.48 0.79
C LYS A 201 -4.18 5.24 0.76
N SER A 202 -4.28 6.35 1.49
CA SER A 202 -5.50 7.17 1.50
C SER A 202 -5.83 7.76 0.13
N TYR A 203 -4.83 8.23 -0.61
CA TYR A 203 -5.01 8.71 -1.99
C TYR A 203 -5.51 7.60 -2.92
N SER A 204 -4.88 6.41 -2.85
CA SER A 204 -5.31 5.25 -3.66
C SER A 204 -6.74 4.82 -3.34
N PHE A 205 -7.11 4.80 -2.06
CA PHE A 205 -8.47 4.45 -1.63
C PHE A 205 -9.51 5.41 -2.21
N VAL A 206 -9.30 6.73 -2.11
CA VAL A 206 -10.25 7.69 -2.66
C VAL A 206 -10.35 7.57 -4.18
N ARG A 207 -9.20 7.47 -4.88
CA ARG A 207 -9.16 7.35 -6.34
C ARG A 207 -9.92 6.12 -6.86
N GLU A 208 -9.85 5.00 -6.15
CA GLU A 208 -10.50 3.75 -6.56
C GLU A 208 -11.99 3.71 -6.22
N ASN A 209 -12.43 4.35 -5.13
CA ASN A 209 -13.82 4.31 -4.68
C ASN A 209 -14.71 5.41 -5.28
N VAL A 210 -14.15 6.58 -5.64
CA VAL A 210 -14.88 7.67 -6.30
C VAL A 210 -15.61 7.24 -7.59
N PRO A 211 -14.97 6.58 -8.57
CA PRO A 211 -15.66 6.18 -9.80
C PRO A 211 -16.74 5.12 -9.53
N ARG A 212 -16.52 4.21 -8.57
CA ARG A 212 -17.49 3.15 -8.20
C ARG A 212 -18.79 3.73 -7.64
N VAL A 213 -18.69 4.74 -6.77
CA VAL A 213 -19.87 5.41 -6.23
C VAL A 213 -20.59 6.23 -7.29
N LEU A 214 -19.85 6.88 -8.20
CA LEU A 214 -20.47 7.62 -9.30
C LEU A 214 -21.26 6.70 -10.24
N THR A 215 -20.76 5.49 -10.54
CA THR A 215 -21.50 4.50 -11.33
C THR A 215 -22.76 4.02 -10.61
N TRP A 216 -22.70 3.74 -9.31
CA TRP A 216 -23.89 3.31 -8.55
C TRP A 216 -24.94 4.40 -8.40
N ALA A 217 -24.53 5.65 -8.18
CA ALA A 217 -25.44 6.80 -8.13
C ALA A 217 -26.22 6.95 -9.45
N LYS A 218 -25.56 6.69 -10.59
CA LYS A 218 -26.20 6.72 -11.91
C LYS A 218 -27.19 5.56 -12.11
N GLU A 219 -26.89 4.38 -11.58
CA GLU A 219 -27.73 3.19 -11.70
C GLU A 219 -28.92 3.17 -10.72
N LYS A 220 -29.05 4.16 -9.82
CA LYS A 220 -30.13 4.26 -8.81
C LYS A 220 -30.24 3.01 -7.91
N ASN A 221 -29.16 2.23 -7.83
CA ASN A 221 -29.05 1.05 -6.98
C ASN A 221 -28.75 1.47 -5.54
N SER A 222 -29.26 0.71 -4.57
CA SER A 222 -29.02 0.94 -3.14
C SER A 222 -27.52 0.93 -2.83
N MET A 223 -27.04 2.00 -2.20
CA MET A 223 -25.64 2.15 -1.83
C MET A 223 -25.22 0.99 -0.89
N PRO A 224 -24.05 0.36 -1.10
CA PRO A 224 -23.59 -0.71 -0.21
C PRO A 224 -23.33 -0.17 1.20
N LEU A 225 -23.55 -1.05 2.20
CA LEU A 225 -23.55 -0.66 3.61
C LEU A 225 -22.23 0.01 4.04
N PRO A 226 -22.30 1.03 4.92
CA PRO A 226 -21.15 1.77 5.46
C PRO A 226 -20.05 0.85 6.06
N PHE A 227 -20.46 -0.28 6.63
CA PHE A 227 -19.55 -1.26 7.23
C PHE A 227 -18.58 -1.90 6.24
N TYR A 228 -19.00 -2.12 4.99
CA TYR A 228 -18.14 -2.71 3.96
C TYR A 228 -17.00 -1.76 3.59
N PHE A 229 -17.27 -0.45 3.51
CA PHE A 229 -16.25 0.55 3.22
C PHE A 229 -15.22 0.70 4.35
N ILE A 230 -15.65 0.64 5.62
CA ILE A 230 -14.73 0.64 6.76
C ILE A 230 -13.85 -0.60 6.72
N PHE A 231 -14.45 -1.78 6.53
CA PHE A 231 -13.72 -3.04 6.51
C PHE A 231 -12.68 -3.08 5.39
N VAL A 232 -13.05 -2.66 4.17
CA VAL A 232 -12.13 -2.55 3.03
C VAL A 232 -11.05 -1.50 3.29
N ASN A 233 -11.39 -0.35 3.89
CA ASN A 233 -10.40 0.69 4.19
C ASN A 233 -9.37 0.22 5.23
N VAL A 234 -9.82 -0.47 6.28
CA VAL A 234 -8.96 -1.09 7.30
C VAL A 234 -8.06 -2.15 6.66
N GLN A 235 -8.64 -3.06 5.89
CA GLN A 235 -7.92 -4.16 5.25
C GLN A 235 -6.88 -3.64 4.24
N PHE A 236 -7.21 -2.58 3.50
CA PHE A 236 -6.31 -1.89 2.59
C PHE A 236 -5.21 -1.10 3.32
N LEU A 237 -5.52 -0.48 4.47
CA LEU A 237 -4.52 0.21 5.29
C LEU A 237 -3.50 -0.78 5.87
N PHE A 238 -3.95 -1.92 6.35
CA PHE A 238 -3.06 -2.98 6.86
C PHE A 238 -2.35 -3.77 5.76
N GLY A 239 -2.86 -3.74 4.52
CA GLY A 239 -2.24 -4.44 3.39
C GLY A 239 -2.53 -5.95 3.36
N VAL A 240 -3.61 -6.37 4.03
CA VAL A 240 -4.08 -7.76 3.98
C VAL A 240 -5.01 -7.88 2.77
N SER A 241 -4.46 -7.95 1.55
CA SER A 241 -5.25 -8.26 0.34
C SER A 241 -5.22 -9.74 0.03
#